data_AF-A0A0C3PLZ3-F1
#
_entry.id   AF-A0A0C3PLZ3-F1
#
_cell.length_a   1.000
_cell.length_b   1.000
_cell.length_c   1.000
_cell.angle_alpha   90.00
_cell.angle_beta   90.00
_cell.angle_gamma   90.00
#
_symmetry.space_group_name_H-M   'P 1'
#
loop_
_entity.id
_entity.type
_entity.pdbx_description
1 polymer ?
#
loop_
_entity_poly.entity_id
_entity_poly.type
_entity_poly.pdbx_seq_one_letter_code
_entity_poly.pdbx_strand_id
1 'polypeptide(L)'
;MCLTPTSYRLVEFNPFKHPYGSHINIDTKQISVNCVLGVNMLDALHQSSLGIDGGETYFFRATGAKFMYRIDIPGYPVFRQQKYAMSAKRIPITIETAVRQVAQVMHAFIEQAARQVSTDGLMRFGPGCLELKDLYLVELRRFGATIQPVFAYIEPGAVFMDSGNVYVQYGSQ
;
A
#
# COMPACT_ATOMS: atom_id res chain seq x y z
N MET A 1 -15.78 -13.10 -0.26
CA MET A 1 -14.51 -13.59 0.35
C MET A 1 -13.50 -13.56 -0.77
N CYS A 2 -12.53 -12.65 -0.71
CA CYS A 2 -11.54 -12.48 -1.79
C CYS A 2 -10.49 -13.59 -1.71
N LEU A 3 -9.98 -14.02 -2.87
CA LEU A 3 -8.89 -14.98 -2.93
C LEU A 3 -7.61 -14.30 -2.45
N THR A 4 -6.98 -14.87 -1.43
CA THR A 4 -5.63 -14.49 -1.01
C THR A 4 -4.64 -15.43 -1.69
N PRO A 5 -3.71 -14.91 -2.51
CA PRO A 5 -2.57 -15.69 -2.96
C PRO A 5 -1.87 -16.33 -1.76
N THR A 6 -1.66 -17.64 -1.82
CA THR A 6 -1.11 -18.47 -0.72
C THR A 6 0.32 -18.08 -0.33
N SER A 7 0.93 -17.13 -1.04
CA SER A 7 2.34 -16.75 -0.96
C SER A 7 2.60 -15.30 -0.53
N TYR A 8 1.56 -14.53 -0.17
CA TYR A 8 1.80 -13.18 0.31
C TYR A 8 2.53 -13.16 1.65
N ARG A 9 3.64 -12.42 1.70
CA ARG A 9 4.23 -11.96 2.95
C ARG A 9 3.88 -10.50 3.16
N LEU A 10 3.34 -10.20 4.34
CA LEU A 10 3.06 -8.81 4.71
C LEU A 10 4.39 -8.09 4.94
N VAL A 11 4.48 -6.86 4.43
CA VAL A 11 5.53 -5.93 4.84
C VAL A 11 5.27 -5.59 6.31
N GLU A 12 6.26 -5.76 7.16
CA GLU A 12 6.11 -5.42 8.57
C GLU A 12 6.09 -3.90 8.75
N PHE A 13 5.06 -3.43 9.45
CA PHE A 13 4.95 -2.03 9.84
C PHE A 13 4.93 -1.91 11.35
N ASN A 14 5.60 -0.88 11.85
CA ASN A 14 5.41 -0.47 13.23
C ASN A 14 3.94 -0.04 13.43
N PRO A 15 3.28 -0.52 14.50
CA PRO A 15 1.91 -0.15 14.78
C PRO A 15 1.83 1.35 15.04
N PHE A 16 0.80 2.00 14.48
CA PHE A 16 0.58 3.41 14.74
C PHE A 16 0.19 3.62 16.21
N LYS A 17 1.08 4.27 16.96
CA LYS A 17 0.80 4.73 18.32
C LYS A 17 0.32 6.18 18.24
N HIS A 18 -0.98 6.39 18.48
CA HIS A 18 -1.49 7.75 18.50
C HIS A 18 -0.96 8.51 19.73
N PRO A 19 -0.52 9.77 19.58
CA PRO A 19 0.09 10.55 20.66
C PRO A 19 -0.81 10.75 21.88
N TYR A 20 -2.13 10.64 21.73
CA TYR A 20 -3.09 10.92 22.81
C TYR A 20 -3.72 9.68 23.46
N GLY A 21 -3.23 8.47 23.20
CA GLY A 21 -3.55 7.26 23.97
C GLY A 21 -5.00 6.74 23.96
N SER A 22 -5.96 7.45 23.34
CA SER A 22 -7.37 7.09 23.36
C SER A 22 -7.81 6.27 22.15
N HIS A 23 -8.77 5.36 22.35
CA HIS A 23 -9.54 4.63 21.33
C HIS A 23 -9.81 5.47 20.08
N ILE A 24 -9.07 5.22 19.01
CA ILE A 24 -9.40 5.76 17.69
C ILE A 24 -10.17 4.67 16.97
N ASN A 25 -11.34 5.01 16.46
CA ASN A 25 -11.99 4.17 15.46
C ASN A 25 -11.04 4.04 14.27
N ILE A 26 -10.50 2.85 14.08
CA ILE A 26 -9.66 2.53 12.93
C ILE A 26 -10.62 2.19 11.80
N ASP A 27 -10.75 3.07 10.82
CA ASP A 27 -11.44 2.69 9.60
C ASP A 27 -10.47 1.86 8.75
N THR A 28 -10.85 0.61 8.43
CA THR A 28 -10.04 -0.28 7.59
C THR A 28 -10.75 -0.57 6.28
N LYS A 29 -10.00 -0.55 5.18
CA LYS A 29 -10.50 -0.96 3.86
C LYS A 29 -9.53 -1.95 3.23
N GLN A 30 -9.97 -3.18 3.03
CA GLN A 30 -9.25 -4.15 2.20
C GLN A 30 -9.34 -3.74 0.72
N ILE A 31 -8.25 -3.97 -0.01
CA ILE A 31 -8.11 -3.62 -1.42
C ILE A 31 -8.00 -4.91 -2.23
N SER A 32 -8.88 -5.07 -3.21
CA SER A 32 -8.89 -6.20 -4.13
C SER A 32 -9.24 -5.75 -5.54
N VAL A 33 -8.81 -6.53 -6.53
CA VAL A 33 -9.11 -6.36 -7.95
C VAL A 33 -9.72 -7.67 -8.45
N ASN A 34 -10.93 -7.63 -9.00
CA ASN A 34 -11.64 -8.82 -9.48
C ASN A 34 -11.70 -9.94 -8.43
N CYS A 35 -12.00 -9.60 -7.17
CA CYS A 35 -12.01 -10.52 -6.02
C CYS A 35 -10.65 -11.13 -5.65
N VAL A 36 -9.53 -10.66 -6.20
CA VAL A 36 -8.18 -11.05 -5.78
C VAL A 36 -7.63 -9.99 -4.84
N LEU A 37 -7.17 -10.40 -3.65
CA LEU A 37 -6.60 -9.47 -2.67
C LEU A 37 -5.32 -8.83 -3.23
N GLY A 38 -5.20 -7.51 -3.06
CA GLY A 38 -4.02 -6.77 -3.46
C GLY A 38 -4.17 -6.07 -4.81
N VAL A 39 -3.47 -4.94 -4.94
CA VAL A 39 -3.24 -4.26 -6.22
C VAL A 39 -1.75 -3.94 -6.32
N ASN A 40 -1.14 -4.23 -7.46
CA ASN A 40 0.28 -3.98 -7.68
C ASN A 40 0.55 -2.46 -7.69
N MET A 41 1.61 -2.02 -6.99
CA MET A 41 1.91 -0.59 -6.86
C MET A 41 2.50 0.04 -8.12
N LEU A 42 3.20 -0.72 -8.97
CA LEU A 42 3.64 -0.22 -10.27
C LEU A 42 2.45 0.01 -11.20
N ASP A 43 1.49 -0.90 -11.21
CA ASP A 43 0.25 -0.75 -11.98
C ASP A 43 -0.58 0.44 -11.49
N ALA A 44 -0.74 0.56 -10.17
CA ALA A 44 -1.43 1.68 -9.55
C ALA A 44 -0.83 3.05 -9.90
N LEU A 45 0.47 3.10 -10.19
CA LEU A 45 1.17 4.31 -10.59
C LEU A 45 0.89 4.70 -12.06
N HIS A 46 0.80 3.72 -12.97
CA HIS A 46 0.84 3.97 -14.42
C HIS A 46 -0.48 3.72 -15.16
N GLN A 47 -1.32 2.79 -14.71
CA GLN A 47 -2.51 2.39 -15.47
C GLN A 47 -3.64 3.41 -15.33
N SER A 48 -4.43 3.64 -16.37
CA SER A 48 -5.55 4.59 -16.35
C SER A 48 -6.76 4.11 -15.54
N SER A 49 -6.93 2.80 -15.37
CA SER A 49 -7.94 2.17 -14.50
C SER A 49 -7.36 0.90 -13.89
N LEU A 50 -7.75 0.60 -12.65
CA LEU A 50 -7.21 -0.54 -11.88
C LEU A 50 -8.22 -1.66 -11.64
N GLY A 51 -9.49 -1.46 -11.97
CA GLY A 51 -10.54 -2.46 -11.71
C GLY A 51 -10.72 -2.79 -10.23
N ILE A 52 -10.45 -1.84 -9.33
CA ILE A 52 -10.53 -2.06 -7.88
C ILE A 52 -11.98 -2.32 -7.47
N ASP A 53 -12.20 -3.33 -6.63
CA ASP A 53 -13.52 -3.68 -6.11
C ASP A 53 -14.09 -2.53 -5.25
N GLY A 54 -15.13 -1.89 -5.77
CA GLY A 54 -15.69 -0.67 -5.17
C GLY A 54 -14.78 0.56 -5.32
N GLY A 55 -13.90 0.58 -6.33
CA GLY A 55 -12.94 1.65 -6.60
C GLY A 55 -13.56 3.05 -6.68
N GLU A 56 -14.78 3.15 -7.22
CA GLU A 56 -15.55 4.39 -7.37
C GLU A 56 -16.24 4.86 -6.08
N THR A 57 -16.26 4.04 -5.04
CA THR A 57 -16.82 4.45 -3.75
C THR A 57 -15.92 5.47 -3.07
N TYR A 58 -16.49 6.38 -2.29
CA TYR A 58 -15.71 7.39 -1.58
C TYR A 58 -14.82 6.76 -0.51
N PHE A 59 -13.53 7.14 -0.51
CA PHE A 59 -12.52 6.65 0.41
C PHE A 59 -12.66 7.32 1.77
N PHE A 60 -13.46 6.70 2.63
CA PHE A 60 -13.93 7.23 3.90
C PHE A 60 -14.70 8.55 3.71
N ARG A 61 -15.78 8.79 4.47
CA ARG A 61 -16.55 10.05 4.37
C ARG A 61 -15.81 11.22 5.03
N ALA A 62 -14.54 11.40 4.68
CA ALA A 62 -13.61 12.22 5.44
C ALA A 62 -14.01 13.69 5.41
N THR A 63 -13.95 14.30 6.59
CA THR A 63 -13.99 15.72 6.83
C THR A 63 -12.53 16.22 6.88
N GLY A 64 -12.13 17.07 5.93
CA GLY A 64 -10.78 17.65 5.88
C GLY A 64 -10.21 17.80 4.47
N ALA A 65 -9.29 18.74 4.27
CA ALA A 65 -8.73 19.03 2.94
C ALA A 65 -7.62 18.07 2.50
N LYS A 66 -6.90 17.45 3.45
CA LYS A 66 -5.70 16.63 3.19
C LYS A 66 -5.63 15.42 4.11
N PHE A 67 -5.09 14.32 3.59
CA PHE A 67 -4.63 13.18 4.36
C PHE A 67 -3.10 13.20 4.50
N MET A 68 -2.62 12.71 5.64
CA MET A 68 -1.21 12.39 5.84
C MET A 68 -1.02 10.89 5.58
N TYR A 69 -0.28 10.54 4.55
CA TYR A 69 0.16 9.17 4.34
C TYR A 69 1.42 8.90 5.16
N ARG A 70 1.44 7.78 5.88
CA ARG A 70 2.52 7.40 6.79
C ARG A 70 3.01 6.00 6.46
N ILE A 71 4.31 5.88 6.16
CA ILE A 71 5.03 4.61 6.01
C ILE A 71 6.02 4.52 7.17
N ASP A 72 5.90 3.47 7.97
CA ASP A 72 6.74 3.24 9.15
C ASP A 72 7.15 1.77 9.17
N ILE A 73 8.27 1.51 8.53
CA ILE A 73 8.87 0.18 8.39
C ILE A 73 10.08 0.14 9.33
N PRO A 74 10.26 -0.95 10.11
CA PRO A 74 11.48 -1.16 10.88
C PRO A 74 12.74 -0.91 10.05
N GLY A 75 13.80 -0.41 10.68
CA GLY A 75 15.06 -0.11 9.98
C GLY A 75 15.09 1.23 9.22
N TYR A 76 13.94 1.87 8.99
CA TYR A 76 13.83 3.14 8.27
C TYR A 76 13.25 4.30 9.12
N PRO A 77 13.66 5.56 8.86
CA PRO A 77 12.97 6.71 9.42
C PRO A 77 11.52 6.77 8.95
N VAL A 78 10.61 7.18 9.85
CA VAL A 78 9.18 7.33 9.52
C VAL A 78 8.99 8.30 8.35
N PHE A 79 8.46 7.79 7.25
CA PHE A 79 8.17 8.58 6.05
C PHE A 79 6.74 9.10 6.09
N ARG A 80 6.58 10.37 5.73
CA ARG A 80 5.30 11.08 5.78
C ARG A 80 5.13 11.95 4.55
N GLN A 81 3.96 11.88 3.92
CA GLN A 81 3.63 12.75 2.80
C GLN A 81 2.14 13.11 2.81
N GLN A 82 1.85 14.39 2.59
CA GLN A 82 0.47 14.86 2.50
C GLN A 82 -0.06 14.75 1.07
N LYS A 83 -1.32 14.35 0.92
CA LYS A 83 -2.07 14.40 -0.34
C LYS A 83 -3.48 14.93 -0.07
N TYR A 84 -4.13 15.44 -1.11
CA TYR A 84 -5.48 15.99 -0.97
C TYR A 84 -6.51 14.89 -0.75
N ALA A 85 -7.37 15.09 0.26
CA ALA A 85 -8.48 14.20 0.59
C ALA A 85 -9.74 14.48 -0.24
N MET A 86 -9.71 15.57 -1.01
CA MET A 86 -10.81 16.02 -1.86
C MET A 86 -10.30 16.36 -3.27
N SER A 87 -11.15 16.18 -4.26
CA SER A 87 -10.93 16.73 -5.60
C SER A 87 -11.05 18.26 -5.62
N ALA A 88 -10.69 18.89 -6.74
CA ALA A 88 -10.88 20.33 -6.93
C ALA A 88 -12.34 20.79 -6.75
N LYS A 89 -13.31 19.89 -6.98
CA LYS A 89 -14.75 20.12 -6.77
C LYS A 89 -15.20 19.92 -5.32
N ARG A 90 -14.26 19.75 -4.36
CA ARG A 90 -14.53 19.47 -2.94
C ARG A 90 -15.31 18.17 -2.69
N ILE A 91 -15.22 17.23 -3.62
CA ILE A 91 -15.80 15.89 -3.48
C ILE A 91 -14.72 14.99 -2.85
N PRO A 92 -15.06 14.18 -1.83
CA PRO A 92 -14.13 13.19 -1.28
C PRO A 92 -13.50 12.32 -2.38
N ILE A 93 -12.22 12.00 -2.23
CA ILE A 93 -11.55 11.13 -3.20
C ILE A 93 -12.15 9.73 -3.18
N THR A 94 -12.07 9.03 -4.32
CA THR A 94 -12.49 7.63 -4.43
C THR A 94 -11.43 6.69 -3.87
N ILE A 95 -11.77 5.43 -3.64
CA ILE A 95 -10.80 4.39 -3.23
C ILE A 95 -9.70 4.27 -4.28
N GLU A 96 -10.05 4.25 -5.57
CA GLU A 96 -9.06 4.20 -6.65
C GLU A 96 -8.09 5.40 -6.58
N THR A 97 -8.62 6.61 -6.36
CA THR A 97 -7.78 7.81 -6.20
C THR A 97 -6.84 7.68 -5.00
N ALA A 98 -7.34 7.15 -3.87
CA ALA A 98 -6.53 6.93 -2.68
C ALA A 98 -5.41 5.90 -2.95
N VAL A 99 -5.70 4.80 -3.65
CA VAL A 99 -4.71 3.79 -4.05
C VAL A 99 -3.62 4.41 -4.94
N ARG A 100 -3.97 5.27 -5.88
CA ARG A 100 -2.99 5.99 -6.71
C ARG A 100 -2.10 6.91 -5.89
N GLN A 101 -2.69 7.63 -4.93
CA GLN A 101 -1.92 8.45 -4.00
C GLN A 101 -0.94 7.60 -3.19
N VAL A 102 -1.34 6.40 -2.74
CA VAL A 102 -0.45 5.45 -2.06
C VAL A 102 0.71 5.03 -2.95
N ALA A 103 0.46 4.68 -4.22
CA ALA A 103 1.52 4.30 -5.15
C ALA A 103 2.56 5.41 -5.33
N GLN A 104 2.11 6.66 -5.46
CA GLN A 104 3.00 7.83 -5.52
C GLN A 104 3.82 8.03 -4.24
N VAL A 105 3.19 7.86 -3.08
CA VAL A 105 3.86 7.98 -1.78
C VAL A 105 4.88 6.85 -1.58
N MET A 106 4.54 5.62 -1.98
CA MET A 106 5.44 4.49 -1.88
C MET A 106 6.63 4.63 -2.85
N HIS A 107 6.40 5.12 -4.07
CA HIS A 107 7.47 5.44 -5.00
C HIS A 107 8.47 6.44 -4.39
N ALA A 108 7.97 7.55 -3.83
CA ALA A 108 8.81 8.55 -3.17
C ALA A 108 9.55 7.98 -1.95
N PHE A 109 8.91 7.10 -1.18
CA PHE A 109 9.56 6.38 -0.09
C PHE A 109 10.71 5.51 -0.61
N ILE A 110 10.50 4.71 -1.67
CA ILE A 110 11.55 3.85 -2.26
C ILE A 110 12.73 4.68 -2.74
N GLU A 111 12.50 5.80 -3.43
CA GLU A 111 13.56 6.70 -3.88
C GLU A 111 14.40 7.26 -2.71
N GLN A 112 13.75 7.55 -1.58
CA GLN A 112 14.43 7.99 -0.37
C GLN A 112 15.16 6.82 0.33
N ALA A 113 14.51 5.69 0.47
CA ALA A 113 15.01 4.50 1.15
C ALA A 113 16.21 3.87 0.43
N ALA A 114 16.26 3.94 -0.91
CA ALA A 114 17.38 3.49 -1.73
C ALA A 114 18.70 4.21 -1.41
N ARG A 115 18.63 5.41 -0.81
CA ARG A 115 19.80 6.21 -0.41
C ARG A 115 20.20 5.96 1.05
N GLN A 116 19.49 5.08 1.75
CA GLN A 116 19.67 4.80 3.17
C GLN A 116 20.11 3.35 3.39
N VAL A 117 20.93 3.15 4.41
CA VAL A 117 21.24 1.81 4.91
C VAL A 117 20.18 1.46 5.95
N SER A 118 19.40 0.40 5.72
CA SER A 118 18.46 -0.09 6.74
C SER A 118 19.25 -0.48 7.99
N THR A 119 18.79 -0.05 9.17
CA THR A 119 19.46 -0.40 10.43
C THR A 119 19.14 -1.82 10.91
N ASP A 120 18.09 -2.46 10.39
CA ASP A 120 17.74 -3.85 10.72
C ASP A 120 18.33 -4.90 9.77
N GLY A 121 18.73 -4.48 8.55
CA GLY A 121 19.27 -5.34 7.50
C GLY A 121 18.30 -6.37 6.91
N LEU A 122 17.05 -6.46 7.38
CA LEU A 122 16.10 -7.51 6.99
C LEU A 122 15.35 -7.17 5.70
N MET A 123 15.04 -5.88 5.50
CA MET A 123 14.30 -5.41 4.34
C MET A 123 15.02 -4.23 3.70
N ARG A 124 15.22 -4.30 2.38
CA ARG A 124 15.85 -3.23 1.59
C ARG A 124 14.93 -2.81 0.46
N PHE A 125 14.86 -1.50 0.25
CA PHE A 125 14.09 -0.90 -0.84
C PHE A 125 15.01 -0.21 -1.84
N GLY A 126 14.66 -0.29 -3.12
CA GLY A 126 15.41 0.32 -4.21
C GLY A 126 15.94 -0.70 -5.22
N PRO A 127 16.78 -0.24 -6.16
CA PRO A 127 17.27 -1.07 -7.26
C PRO A 127 17.94 -2.37 -6.78
N GLY A 128 17.49 -3.50 -7.32
CA GLY A 128 18.00 -4.84 -6.94
C GLY A 128 17.52 -5.36 -5.59
N CYS A 129 16.59 -4.66 -4.94
CA CYS A 129 15.91 -5.10 -3.73
C CYS A 129 14.38 -5.01 -3.95
N LEU A 130 13.58 -4.67 -2.93
CA LEU A 130 12.14 -4.46 -3.13
C LEU A 130 11.90 -3.15 -3.89
N GLU A 131 11.26 -3.28 -5.04
CA GLU A 131 10.83 -2.19 -5.89
C GLU A 131 9.30 -2.07 -5.90
N LEU A 132 8.79 -1.02 -6.54
CA LEU A 132 7.35 -0.77 -6.59
C LEU A 132 6.58 -1.92 -7.27
N LYS A 133 7.22 -2.63 -8.21
CA LYS A 133 6.67 -3.78 -8.93
C LYS A 133 6.48 -5.01 -8.05
N ASP A 134 7.20 -5.09 -6.93
CA ASP A 134 7.19 -6.24 -6.02
C ASP A 134 6.13 -6.07 -4.91
N LEU A 135 5.52 -4.89 -4.83
CA LEU A 135 4.63 -4.50 -3.74
C LEU A 135 3.17 -4.50 -4.17
N TYR A 136 2.33 -5.05 -3.31
CA TYR A 136 0.88 -5.12 -3.45
C TYR A 136 0.23 -4.41 -2.27
N LEU A 137 -0.62 -3.42 -2.52
CA LEU A 137 -1.43 -2.81 -1.47
C LEU A 137 -2.63 -3.69 -1.17
N VAL A 138 -2.69 -4.20 0.06
CA VAL A 138 -3.74 -5.14 0.49
C VAL A 138 -4.77 -4.48 1.42
N GLU A 139 -4.38 -3.43 2.13
CA GLU A 139 -5.26 -2.75 3.09
C GLU A 139 -4.88 -1.27 3.26
N LEU A 140 -5.90 -0.43 3.48
CA LEU A 140 -5.74 0.94 3.93
C LEU A 140 -6.34 1.10 5.33
N ARG A 141 -5.52 1.56 6.27
CA ARG A 141 -5.92 1.89 7.65
C ARG A 141 -5.97 3.38 7.83
N ARG A 142 -7.04 3.90 8.42
CA ARG A 142 -7.19 5.31 8.72
C ARG A 142 -7.25 5.57 10.22
N PHE A 143 -6.45 6.53 10.65
CA PHE A 143 -6.38 7.07 12.01
C PHE A 143 -6.61 8.59 11.95
N GLY A 144 -7.88 9.01 12.05
CA GLY A 144 -8.25 10.42 11.89
C GLY A 144 -7.91 10.95 10.50
N ALA A 145 -6.93 11.85 10.40
CA ALA A 145 -6.43 12.40 9.12
C ALA A 145 -5.20 11.63 8.58
N THR A 146 -4.74 10.59 9.27
CA THR A 146 -3.58 9.79 8.86
C THR A 146 -4.04 8.51 8.17
N ILE A 147 -3.41 8.19 7.04
CA ILE A 147 -3.57 6.93 6.32
C ILE A 147 -2.28 6.13 6.44
N GLN A 148 -2.40 4.88 6.87
CA GLN A 148 -1.32 3.91 6.87
C GLN A 148 -1.66 2.80 5.87
N PRO A 149 -0.98 2.76 4.71
CA PRO A 149 -1.10 1.64 3.79
C PRO A 149 -0.44 0.39 4.38
N VAL A 150 -1.00 -0.78 4.06
CA VAL A 150 -0.42 -2.08 4.37
C VAL A 150 -0.08 -2.77 3.06
N PHE A 151 1.19 -3.08 2.87
CA PHE A 151 1.68 -3.77 1.70
C PHE A 151 1.94 -5.25 1.99
N ALA A 152 1.84 -6.05 0.94
CA ALA A 152 2.39 -7.38 0.85
C ALA A 152 3.40 -7.43 -0.30
N TYR A 153 4.29 -8.40 -0.27
CA TYR A 153 5.13 -8.79 -1.40
C TYR A 153 5.09 -10.30 -1.55
N ILE A 154 5.52 -10.77 -2.71
CA ILE A 154 5.69 -12.19 -2.96
C ILE A 154 7.18 -12.50 -2.88
N GLU A 155 7.55 -13.51 -2.10
CA GLU A 155 8.93 -13.96 -2.06
C GLU A 155 9.36 -14.59 -3.40
N PRO A 156 10.57 -14.29 -3.88
CA PRO A 156 11.18 -15.02 -4.98
C PRO A 156 11.09 -16.53 -4.77
N GLY A 157 10.58 -17.27 -5.76
CA GLY A 157 10.40 -18.72 -5.69
C GLY A 157 9.04 -19.16 -5.14
N ALA A 158 8.15 -18.24 -4.79
CA ALA A 158 6.77 -18.58 -4.49
C ALA A 158 6.04 -19.11 -5.73
N VAL A 159 5.22 -20.14 -5.52
CA VAL A 159 4.43 -20.81 -6.54
C VAL A 159 2.97 -20.38 -6.41
N PHE A 160 2.38 -19.95 -7.51
CA PHE A 160 0.94 -19.66 -7.59
C PHE A 160 0.24 -20.79 -8.33
N MET A 161 -0.97 -21.11 -7.88
CA MET A 161 -1.91 -21.92 -8.64
C MET A 161 -3.14 -21.07 -8.94
N ASP A 162 -3.37 -20.78 -10.21
CA ASP A 162 -4.62 -20.19 -10.68
C ASP A 162 -5.25 -21.14 -11.69
N SER A 163 -6.45 -21.63 -11.39
CA SER A 163 -7.30 -22.36 -12.33
C SER A 163 -6.62 -23.55 -13.02
N GLY A 164 -5.70 -24.23 -12.32
CA GLY A 164 -4.95 -25.39 -12.84
C GLY A 164 -3.60 -25.05 -13.48
N ASN A 165 -3.25 -23.76 -13.61
CA ASN A 165 -1.94 -23.32 -14.09
C ASN A 165 -1.01 -22.99 -12.92
N VAL A 166 0.24 -23.44 -13.03
CA VAL A 166 1.30 -23.17 -12.05
C VAL A 166 2.18 -22.04 -12.55
N TYR A 167 2.22 -20.93 -11.82
CA TYR A 167 3.12 -19.80 -12.11
C TYR A 167 4.22 -19.77 -11.05
N VAL A 168 5.47 -19.77 -11.50
CA VAL A 168 6.64 -19.62 -10.61
C VAL A 168 7.18 -18.21 -10.81
N GLN A 169 7.20 -17.41 -9.74
CA GLN A 169 7.87 -16.12 -9.79
C GLN A 169 9.37 -16.34 -9.59
N TYR A 170 10.10 -16.36 -10.69
CA TYR A 170 11.55 -16.33 -10.66
C TYR A 170 11.98 -14.95 -10.16
N GLY A 171 12.72 -14.91 -9.05
CA GLY A 171 13.42 -13.69 -8.64
C GLY A 171 14.39 -13.27 -9.73
N SER A 172 14.40 -11.99 -10.09
CA SER A 172 15.46 -11.43 -10.93
C SER A 172 16.79 -11.57 -10.18
N GLN A 173 17.73 -12.33 -10.75
CA GLN A 173 19.11 -12.43 -10.30
C GLN A 173 19.86 -11.12 -10.50
#